data_AF-A0A4V5NBN5-F1
#
_entry.id   AF-A0A4V5NBN5-F1
#
_cell.length_a   1.000
_cell.length_b   1.000
_cell.length_c   1.000
_cell.angle_alpha   90.00
_cell.angle_beta   90.00
_cell.angle_gamma   90.00
#
_symmetry.space_group_name_H-M   'P 1'
#
loop_
_entity.id
_entity.type
_entity.pdbx_description
1 polymer ?
#
loop_
_entity_poly.entity_id
_entity_poly.type
_entity_poly.pdbx_seq_one_letter_code
_entity_poly.pdbx_strand_id
1 'polypeptide(L)'
;MQATNPLRPFLASITDKWLLYYDLAGVRTLTIHKLYCKYGLAVRVAPNEVLFSDVSVVSQIYGQQTAFMKAPIYDSMSVPPMGIFSLRDKAAHSQRRSLLSHAFSQQNVNDCMPTISHKVDLLLNAFRHEQGAVTDVLLLFRLFSFEVVGELFLGTSFGALETGTAPQFMHDMDRHFLLGGIEWSFPWLAALLRMLPIPSLAHYLGARDRLAQFGNIALQDYIQRYGRDTKRKDLLTKILVPQGQAAAMTDRETFMEIGNLVFAGTAVFADPTSFFPDRWLVGEPTAGQKTMFMPFSKGTRACLGKPLAMLELKLVVLALMSRYKVKLPPQTTKDSMGLRDHFLVLPKSGKCELIFEPLERDVASKA
;
A
#
# COMPACT_ATOMS: atom_id res chain seq x y z
N MET A 1 36.80 15.23 28.62
CA MET A 1 36.54 13.84 28.15
C MET A 1 35.83 13.92 26.82
N GLN A 2 36.32 13.22 25.80
CA GLN A 2 35.69 13.22 24.46
C GLN A 2 34.43 12.34 24.47
N ALA A 3 33.32 12.87 23.97
CA ALA A 3 32.10 12.09 23.80
C ALA A 3 32.27 11.09 22.64
N THR A 4 32.62 9.84 22.97
CA THR A 4 32.62 8.73 22.02
C THR A 4 31.20 8.51 21.51
N ASN A 5 30.93 9.00 20.30
CA ASN A 5 29.60 9.13 19.69
C ASN A 5 28.95 7.74 19.42
N PRO A 6 28.01 7.25 20.26
CA PRO A 6 27.62 5.83 20.24
C PRO A 6 26.53 5.47 19.22
N LEU A 7 25.92 6.46 18.54
CA LEU A 7 24.60 6.33 17.89
C LEU A 7 24.59 5.74 16.47
N ARG A 8 25.65 5.07 16.00
CA ARG A 8 25.83 4.84 14.55
C ARG A 8 26.69 3.63 14.15
N PRO A 9 26.26 2.84 13.14
CA PRO A 9 27.18 2.03 12.33
C PRO A 9 28.26 2.91 11.69
N PHE A 10 29.50 2.41 11.60
CA PHE A 10 30.62 3.15 11.00
C PHE A 10 30.32 3.55 9.54
N LEU A 11 29.84 2.61 8.72
CA LEU A 11 29.52 2.84 7.31
C LEU A 11 28.44 3.91 7.11
N ALA A 12 27.45 3.99 8.00
CA ALA A 12 26.40 5.03 7.98
C ALA A 12 26.94 6.45 8.17
N SER A 13 28.16 6.61 8.66
CA SER A 13 28.83 7.91 8.73
C SER A 13 29.49 8.36 7.42
N ILE A 14 29.70 7.41 6.48
CA ILE A 14 30.44 7.59 5.23
C ILE A 14 29.50 7.55 4.01
N THR A 15 28.51 6.65 4.00
CA THR A 15 27.67 6.39 2.82
C THR A 15 26.25 5.93 3.19
N ASP A 16 25.31 6.08 2.28
CA ASP A 16 23.98 5.45 2.29
C ASP A 16 24.02 4.00 1.76
N LYS A 17 24.97 3.67 0.87
CA LYS A 17 24.97 2.43 0.07
C LYS A 17 25.11 1.13 0.86
N TRP A 18 25.48 1.18 2.15
CA TRP A 18 25.48 -0.01 3.00
C TRP A 18 24.05 -0.50 3.32
N LEU A 19 23.04 0.37 3.29
CA LEU A 19 21.63 0.01 3.46
C LEU A 19 21.08 -0.80 2.28
N LEU A 20 21.55 -0.49 1.07
CA LEU A 20 21.10 -1.14 -0.17
C LEU A 20 21.21 -2.67 -0.12
N TYR A 21 22.25 -3.20 0.54
CA TYR A 21 22.39 -4.64 0.76
C TYR A 21 21.18 -5.22 1.51
N TYR A 22 20.71 -4.53 2.55
CA TYR A 22 19.55 -4.93 3.34
C TYR A 22 18.23 -4.65 2.62
N ASP A 23 18.16 -3.62 1.78
CA ASP A 23 17.02 -3.31 0.91
C ASP A 23 16.81 -4.42 -0.15
N LEU A 24 17.88 -4.82 -0.85
CA LEU A 24 17.85 -5.90 -1.84
C LEU A 24 17.56 -7.25 -1.17
N ALA A 25 18.11 -7.49 0.03
CA ALA A 25 17.78 -8.65 0.84
C ALA A 25 16.36 -8.59 1.45
N GLY A 26 15.63 -7.47 1.34
CA GLY A 26 14.29 -7.29 1.91
C GLY A 26 14.26 -7.52 3.42
N VAL A 27 15.24 -6.98 4.15
CA VAL A 27 15.33 -7.05 5.62
C VAL A 27 15.70 -5.69 6.24
N ARG A 28 15.41 -4.57 5.56
CA ARG A 28 15.75 -3.21 6.00
C ARG A 28 15.06 -2.89 7.31
N THR A 29 13.75 -3.14 7.43
CA THR A 29 12.95 -2.89 8.63
C THR A 29 13.46 -3.69 9.83
N LEU A 30 13.76 -4.99 9.64
CA LEU A 30 14.34 -5.82 10.69
C LEU A 30 15.73 -5.33 11.12
N THR A 31 16.52 -4.82 10.18
CA THR A 31 17.86 -4.26 10.43
C THR A 31 17.75 -2.94 11.20
N ILE A 32 16.86 -2.03 10.78
CA ILE A 32 16.56 -0.77 11.48
C ILE A 32 16.06 -1.04 12.90
N HIS A 33 15.19 -2.04 13.11
CA HIS A 33 14.74 -2.41 14.44
C HIS A 33 15.90 -2.88 15.34
N LYS A 34 16.78 -3.75 14.84
CA LYS A 34 18.01 -4.16 15.54
C LYS A 34 18.92 -2.97 15.86
N LEU A 35 18.98 -1.96 14.99
CA LEU A 35 19.72 -0.73 15.26
C LEU A 35 19.10 0.09 16.39
N TYR A 36 17.77 0.26 16.43
CA TYR A 36 17.10 0.92 17.56
C TYR A 36 17.34 0.18 18.88
N CYS A 37 17.25 -1.16 18.89
CA CYS A 37 17.57 -1.97 20.07
C CYS A 37 19.03 -1.81 20.55
N LYS A 38 19.97 -1.52 19.64
CA LYS A 38 21.40 -1.39 19.97
C LYS A 38 21.82 0.04 20.33
N TYR A 39 21.26 1.03 19.66
CA TYR A 39 21.74 2.43 19.69
C TYR A 39 20.72 3.43 20.26
N GLY A 40 19.51 2.99 20.63
CA GLY A 40 18.46 3.85 21.17
C GLY A 40 17.50 4.38 20.09
N LEU A 41 16.58 5.27 20.48
CA LEU A 41 15.42 5.67 19.67
C LEU A 41 15.73 6.58 18.46
N ALA A 42 16.98 6.98 18.26
CA ALA A 42 17.40 7.80 17.12
C ALA A 42 18.72 7.26 16.55
N VAL A 43 18.74 6.91 15.26
CA VAL A 43 19.90 6.28 14.61
C VAL A 43 20.22 6.97 13.29
N ARG A 44 21.48 7.40 13.12
CA ARG A 44 21.97 7.90 11.82
C ARG A 44 22.29 6.72 10.91
N VAL A 45 21.62 6.64 9.76
CA VAL A 45 21.74 5.52 8.81
C VAL A 45 22.44 5.91 7.50
N ALA A 46 22.57 7.20 7.22
CA ALA A 46 23.42 7.74 6.15
C ALA A 46 23.99 9.10 6.59
N PRO A 47 24.96 9.70 5.85
CA PRO A 47 25.51 11.01 6.20
C PRO A 47 24.44 12.08 6.47
N ASN A 48 23.35 12.08 5.71
CA ASN A 48 22.26 13.05 5.80
C ASN A 48 20.90 12.43 6.19
N GLU A 49 20.88 11.22 6.77
CA GLU A 49 19.65 10.50 7.12
C GLU A 49 19.69 9.98 8.57
N VAL A 50 18.67 10.34 9.34
CA VAL A 50 18.45 9.87 10.73
C VAL A 50 17.03 9.33 10.82
N LEU A 51 16.90 8.13 11.40
CA LEU A 51 15.62 7.48 11.66
C LEU A 51 15.28 7.62 13.14
N PHE A 52 13.98 7.79 13.45
CA PHE A 52 13.47 7.97 14.79
C PHE A 52 12.36 6.96 15.12
N SER A 53 12.38 6.45 16.35
CA SER A 53 11.34 5.61 16.97
C SER A 53 10.87 6.23 18.29
N ASP A 54 10.75 7.56 18.32
CA ASP A 54 10.40 8.35 19.50
C ASP A 54 9.07 9.09 19.29
N VAL A 55 8.19 9.07 20.30
CA VAL A 55 6.88 9.73 20.25
C VAL A 55 6.99 11.27 20.29
N SER A 56 8.05 11.80 20.91
CA SER A 56 8.25 13.24 21.09
C SER A 56 8.47 13.98 19.77
N VAL A 57 9.08 13.33 18.77
CA VAL A 57 9.36 13.93 17.45
C VAL A 57 8.18 13.81 16.47
N VAL A 58 7.14 13.03 16.79
CA VAL A 58 6.01 12.77 15.87
C VAL A 58 5.27 14.07 15.50
N SER A 59 5.07 14.97 16.46
CA SER A 59 4.43 16.28 16.22
C SER A 59 5.30 17.19 15.36
N GLN A 60 6.62 17.11 15.49
CA GLN A 60 7.57 17.91 14.71
C GLN A 60 7.65 17.43 13.25
N ILE A 61 7.69 16.12 13.04
CA ILE A 61 7.81 15.50 11.71
C ILE A 61 6.47 15.50 10.95
N TYR A 62 5.38 15.09 11.60
CA TYR A 62 4.06 14.87 10.98
C TYR A 62 3.00 15.93 11.34
N GLY A 63 3.33 16.93 12.16
CA GLY A 63 2.39 18.00 12.51
C GLY A 63 2.03 18.91 11.33
N GLN A 64 0.93 19.65 11.43
CA GLN A 64 0.47 20.54 10.35
C GLN A 64 1.51 21.62 9.97
N GLN A 65 2.20 22.13 10.99
CA GLN A 65 3.28 23.12 10.84
C GLN A 65 4.66 22.49 10.58
N THR A 66 4.72 21.22 10.18
CA THR A 66 5.98 20.59 9.78
C THR A 66 6.65 21.35 8.63
N ALA A 67 7.95 21.57 8.80
CA ALA A 67 8.87 22.01 7.75
C ALA A 67 9.50 20.82 7.00
N PHE A 68 9.28 19.58 7.48
CA PHE A 68 9.85 18.39 6.86
C PHE A 68 9.12 18.03 5.56
N MET A 69 9.92 17.81 4.52
CA MET A 69 9.46 17.50 3.17
C MET A 69 9.78 16.05 2.84
N LYS A 70 9.01 15.46 1.91
CA LYS A 70 9.34 14.13 1.36
C LYS A 70 10.76 14.15 0.79
N ALA A 71 11.52 13.11 1.09
CA ALA A 71 12.91 12.98 0.65
C ALA A 71 13.02 12.93 -0.89
N PRO A 72 14.18 13.29 -1.47
CA PRO A 72 14.39 13.27 -2.93
C PRO A 72 14.09 11.94 -3.62
N ILE A 73 14.19 10.80 -2.91
CA ILE A 73 13.85 9.47 -3.47
C ILE A 73 12.39 9.38 -3.97
N TYR A 74 11.46 10.18 -3.46
CA TYR A 74 10.09 10.22 -4.00
C TYR A 74 10.04 10.67 -5.47
N ASP A 75 11.05 11.40 -5.95
CA ASP A 75 11.15 11.79 -7.36
C ASP A 75 11.46 10.58 -8.28
N SER A 76 12.05 9.50 -7.75
CA SER A 76 12.16 8.23 -8.49
C SER A 76 10.94 7.32 -8.35
N MET A 77 10.01 7.57 -7.41
CA MET A 77 8.87 6.69 -7.14
C MET A 77 7.67 6.88 -8.09
N SER A 78 7.63 7.95 -8.88
CA SER A 78 6.62 8.15 -9.93
C SER A 78 7.27 8.56 -11.24
N VAL A 79 6.60 8.32 -12.37
CA VAL A 79 6.94 8.95 -13.65
C VAL A 79 6.17 10.28 -13.78
N PRO A 80 6.71 11.33 -14.42
CA PRO A 80 6.00 12.60 -14.54
C PRO A 80 4.70 12.51 -15.38
N PRO A 81 3.61 13.21 -14.99
CA PRO A 81 3.47 14.13 -13.86
C PRO A 81 3.35 13.41 -12.51
N MET A 82 3.78 14.08 -11.45
CA MET A 82 3.80 13.51 -10.10
C MET A 82 2.37 13.39 -9.52
N GLY A 83 2.03 12.20 -9.03
CA GLY A 83 0.81 11.95 -8.25
C GLY A 83 0.93 12.41 -6.79
N ILE A 84 -0.17 12.45 -6.03
CA ILE A 84 -0.16 12.93 -4.63
C ILE A 84 0.84 12.16 -3.74
N PHE A 85 1.04 10.88 -4.03
CA PHE A 85 1.98 10.00 -3.32
C PHE A 85 3.41 10.54 -3.39
N SER A 86 3.86 11.01 -4.55
CA SER A 86 5.24 11.47 -4.76
C SER A 86 5.43 12.98 -4.75
N LEU A 87 4.35 13.78 -4.82
CA LEU A 87 4.44 15.25 -4.72
C LEU A 87 5.14 15.67 -3.41
N ARG A 88 6.34 16.25 -3.58
CA ARG A 88 7.21 16.73 -2.50
C ARG A 88 6.83 18.13 -2.03
N ASP A 89 6.56 19.07 -2.95
CA ASP A 89 6.19 20.45 -2.61
C ASP A 89 4.90 20.53 -1.76
N LYS A 90 4.84 21.51 -0.84
CA LYS A 90 3.76 21.62 0.16
C LYS A 90 2.53 22.28 -0.44
N ALA A 91 2.68 23.28 -1.32
CA ALA A 91 1.57 23.97 -1.95
C ALA A 91 0.89 23.08 -3.00
N ALA A 92 1.67 22.51 -3.93
CA ALA A 92 1.18 21.60 -4.96
C ALA A 92 0.52 20.34 -4.36
N HIS A 93 1.12 19.74 -3.31
CA HIS A 93 0.49 18.64 -2.60
C HIS A 93 -0.81 19.06 -1.90
N SER A 94 -0.86 20.25 -1.28
CA SER A 94 -2.09 20.75 -0.63
C SER A 94 -3.20 20.99 -1.65
N GLN A 95 -2.87 21.57 -2.80
CA GLN A 95 -3.79 21.78 -3.92
C GLN A 95 -4.33 20.43 -4.44
N ARG A 96 -3.45 19.49 -4.83
CA ARG A 96 -3.85 18.15 -5.29
C ARG A 96 -4.67 17.40 -4.24
N ARG A 97 -4.32 17.53 -2.95
CA ARG A 97 -5.11 16.93 -1.85
C ARG A 97 -6.52 17.53 -1.76
N SER A 98 -6.66 18.84 -1.93
CA SER A 98 -7.97 19.50 -1.91
C SER A 98 -8.91 18.93 -2.97
N LEU A 99 -8.40 18.75 -4.20
CA LEU A 99 -9.14 18.14 -5.32
C LEU A 99 -9.63 16.72 -4.98
N LEU A 100 -8.73 15.87 -4.47
CA LEU A 100 -9.00 14.45 -4.29
C LEU A 100 -9.74 14.12 -2.99
N SER A 101 -9.58 14.92 -1.94
CA SER A 101 -10.10 14.60 -0.60
C SER A 101 -11.62 14.50 -0.52
N HIS A 102 -12.34 15.19 -1.42
CA HIS A 102 -13.79 15.05 -1.53
C HIS A 102 -14.19 13.61 -1.91
N ALA A 103 -13.53 12.97 -2.88
CA ALA A 103 -13.86 11.61 -3.30
C ALA A 103 -13.79 10.60 -2.14
N PHE A 104 -12.87 10.82 -1.19
CA PHE A 104 -12.68 9.99 0.00
C PHE A 104 -13.48 10.45 1.23
N SER A 105 -14.46 11.33 1.07
CA SER A 105 -15.36 11.72 2.17
C SER A 105 -16.14 10.51 2.70
N GLN A 106 -16.55 10.54 3.98
CA GLN A 106 -17.28 9.42 4.58
C GLN A 106 -18.57 9.09 3.83
N GLN A 107 -19.31 10.11 3.36
CA GLN A 107 -20.50 9.91 2.54
C GLN A 107 -20.14 9.24 1.20
N ASN A 108 -19.12 9.75 0.52
CA ASN A 108 -18.74 9.24 -0.79
C ASN A 108 -18.22 7.81 -0.75
N VAL A 109 -17.58 7.40 0.34
CA VAL A 109 -17.15 6.01 0.60
C VAL A 109 -18.32 5.12 1.02
N ASN A 110 -19.27 5.63 1.79
CA ASN A 110 -20.50 4.89 2.13
C ASN A 110 -21.34 4.61 0.87
N ASP A 111 -21.42 5.55 -0.08
CA ASP A 111 -22.11 5.36 -1.36
C ASP A 111 -21.53 4.18 -2.18
N CYS A 112 -20.24 3.86 -2.00
CA CYS A 112 -19.55 2.75 -2.65
C CYS A 112 -19.78 1.39 -1.96
N MET A 113 -20.43 1.36 -0.80
CA MET A 113 -20.68 0.13 -0.03
C MET A 113 -21.37 -0.99 -0.85
N PRO A 114 -22.40 -0.75 -1.69
CA PRO A 114 -23.03 -1.81 -2.49
C PRO A 114 -22.03 -2.51 -3.43
N THR A 115 -21.15 -1.74 -4.06
CA THR A 115 -20.08 -2.24 -4.94
C THR A 115 -19.08 -3.09 -4.17
N ILE A 116 -18.62 -2.61 -3.01
CA ILE A 116 -17.67 -3.35 -2.17
C ILE A 116 -18.30 -4.66 -1.66
N SER A 117 -19.56 -4.63 -1.20
CA SER A 117 -20.31 -5.82 -0.80
C SER A 117 -20.42 -6.84 -1.92
N HIS A 118 -20.71 -6.42 -3.16
CA HIS A 118 -20.74 -7.32 -4.31
C HIS A 118 -19.37 -7.99 -4.57
N LYS A 119 -18.26 -7.24 -4.48
CA LYS A 119 -16.91 -7.83 -4.57
C LYS A 119 -16.60 -8.76 -3.38
N VAL A 120 -17.18 -8.51 -2.20
CA VAL A 120 -17.08 -9.43 -1.06
C VAL A 120 -17.84 -10.74 -1.34
N ASP A 121 -19.00 -10.70 -2.01
CA ASP A 121 -19.71 -11.91 -2.42
C ASP A 121 -18.91 -12.74 -3.44
N LEU A 122 -18.20 -12.10 -4.37
CA LEU A 122 -17.26 -12.76 -5.28
C LEU A 122 -16.09 -13.40 -4.53
N LEU A 123 -15.50 -12.69 -3.56
CA LEU A 123 -14.45 -13.24 -2.69
C LEU A 123 -14.96 -14.44 -1.87
N LEU A 124 -16.18 -14.37 -1.34
CA LEU A 124 -16.82 -15.49 -0.64
C LEU A 124 -17.10 -16.67 -1.58
N ASN A 125 -17.36 -16.45 -2.87
CA ASN A 125 -17.48 -17.51 -3.87
C ASN A 125 -16.12 -18.18 -4.13
N ALA A 126 -15.03 -17.41 -4.27
CA ALA A 126 -13.68 -17.98 -4.38
C ALA A 126 -13.36 -18.89 -3.16
N PHE A 127 -13.66 -18.42 -1.93
CA PHE A 127 -13.54 -19.25 -0.72
C PHE A 127 -14.48 -20.46 -0.68
N ARG A 128 -15.64 -20.42 -1.36
CA ARG A 128 -16.54 -21.59 -1.49
C ARG A 128 -15.95 -22.68 -2.37
N HIS A 129 -15.24 -22.32 -3.45
CA HIS A 129 -14.59 -23.29 -4.33
C HIS A 129 -13.38 -23.97 -3.66
N GLU A 130 -12.71 -23.26 -2.74
CA GLU A 130 -11.54 -23.74 -1.98
C GLU A 130 -11.89 -24.35 -0.61
N GLN A 131 -13.14 -24.78 -0.37
CA GLN A 131 -13.58 -25.25 0.95
C GLN A 131 -12.80 -26.48 1.44
N GLY A 132 -12.24 -26.38 2.65
CA GLY A 132 -11.38 -27.42 3.24
C GLY A 132 -10.00 -27.56 2.58
N ALA A 133 -9.73 -26.86 1.47
CA ALA A 133 -8.43 -26.81 0.83
C ALA A 133 -7.50 -25.80 1.52
N VAL A 134 -6.23 -25.80 1.12
CA VAL A 134 -5.26 -24.80 1.55
C VAL A 134 -5.27 -23.63 0.56
N THR A 135 -5.79 -22.49 1.00
CA THR A 135 -5.99 -21.29 0.20
C THR A 135 -4.92 -20.25 0.48
N ASP A 136 -4.27 -19.70 -0.55
CA ASP A 136 -3.39 -18.52 -0.41
C ASP A 136 -4.22 -17.23 -0.35
N VAL A 137 -4.51 -16.79 0.88
CA VAL A 137 -5.31 -15.58 1.10
C VAL A 137 -4.56 -14.29 0.79
N LEU A 138 -3.23 -14.32 0.71
CA LEU A 138 -2.48 -13.14 0.28
C LEU A 138 -2.79 -12.86 -1.20
N LEU A 139 -2.82 -13.89 -2.04
CA LEU A 139 -3.26 -13.76 -3.42
C LEU A 139 -4.73 -13.33 -3.50
N LEU A 140 -5.65 -14.04 -2.84
CA LEU A 140 -7.09 -13.70 -2.91
C LEU A 140 -7.41 -12.28 -2.43
N PHE A 141 -6.80 -11.80 -1.34
CA PHE A 141 -7.04 -10.43 -0.88
C PHE A 141 -6.42 -9.39 -1.80
N ARG A 142 -5.27 -9.68 -2.43
CA ARG A 142 -4.70 -8.81 -3.47
C ARG A 142 -5.60 -8.74 -4.70
N LEU A 143 -6.19 -9.85 -5.13
CA LEU A 143 -7.16 -9.90 -6.24
C LEU A 143 -8.44 -9.14 -5.87
N PHE A 144 -8.97 -9.32 -4.65
CA PHE A 144 -10.15 -8.60 -4.14
C PHE A 144 -9.93 -7.09 -4.10
N SER A 145 -8.84 -6.60 -3.51
CA SER A 145 -8.59 -5.16 -3.48
C SER A 145 -8.34 -4.61 -4.88
N PHE A 146 -7.72 -5.39 -5.79
CA PHE A 146 -7.59 -4.99 -7.19
C PHE A 146 -8.95 -4.90 -7.91
N GLU A 147 -9.87 -5.83 -7.65
CA GLU A 147 -11.25 -5.80 -8.14
C GLU A 147 -12.10 -4.65 -7.59
N VAL A 148 -11.99 -4.36 -6.29
CA VAL A 148 -12.67 -3.21 -5.65
C VAL A 148 -12.14 -1.91 -6.23
N VAL A 149 -10.83 -1.75 -6.28
CA VAL A 149 -10.19 -0.55 -6.82
C VAL A 149 -10.46 -0.41 -8.33
N GLY A 150 -10.48 -1.50 -9.08
CA GLY A 150 -10.88 -1.52 -10.49
C GLY A 150 -12.29 -0.99 -10.71
N GLU A 151 -13.27 -1.52 -9.98
CA GLU A 151 -14.66 -1.07 -10.13
C GLU A 151 -14.87 0.37 -9.63
N LEU A 152 -14.19 0.79 -8.55
CA LEU A 152 -14.36 2.11 -7.95
C LEU A 152 -13.55 3.23 -8.62
N PHE A 153 -12.35 2.95 -9.13
CA PHE A 153 -11.46 3.96 -9.73
C PHE A 153 -11.26 3.80 -11.24
N LEU A 154 -11.75 2.73 -11.85
CA LEU A 154 -11.66 2.47 -13.29
C LEU A 154 -12.99 2.00 -13.89
N GLY A 155 -14.06 1.88 -13.09
CA GLY A 155 -15.40 1.43 -13.51
C GLY A 155 -15.42 0.08 -14.23
N THR A 156 -14.40 -0.76 -14.03
CA THR A 156 -14.28 -2.05 -14.69
C THR A 156 -13.83 -3.13 -13.70
N SER A 157 -14.54 -4.24 -13.74
CA SER A 157 -14.10 -5.53 -13.21
C SER A 157 -12.97 -6.07 -14.10
N PHE A 158 -11.94 -6.69 -13.52
CA PHE A 158 -10.88 -7.37 -14.26
C PHE A 158 -11.09 -8.89 -14.34
N GLY A 159 -12.11 -9.41 -13.65
CA GLY A 159 -12.37 -10.84 -13.51
C GLY A 159 -11.31 -11.57 -12.67
N ALA A 160 -10.50 -10.83 -11.90
CA ALA A 160 -9.30 -11.35 -11.28
C ALA A 160 -9.59 -12.31 -10.11
N LEU A 161 -10.73 -12.15 -9.43
CA LEU A 161 -11.20 -13.09 -8.41
C LEU A 161 -11.77 -14.37 -9.03
N GLU A 162 -12.46 -14.25 -10.17
CA GLU A 162 -13.13 -15.33 -10.88
C GLU A 162 -12.12 -16.22 -11.64
N THR A 163 -11.04 -15.64 -12.17
CA THR A 163 -9.95 -16.40 -12.78
C THR A 163 -8.94 -16.94 -11.76
N GLY A 164 -8.88 -16.37 -10.56
CA GLY A 164 -7.86 -16.65 -9.54
C GLY A 164 -6.43 -16.23 -9.93
N THR A 165 -6.27 -15.53 -11.06
CA THR A 165 -4.95 -15.18 -11.63
C THR A 165 -4.69 -13.68 -11.51
N ALA A 166 -3.52 -13.31 -10.99
CA ALA A 166 -3.08 -11.92 -10.92
C ALA A 166 -2.84 -11.37 -12.33
N PRO A 167 -3.53 -10.30 -12.77
CA PRO A 167 -3.28 -9.69 -14.06
C PRO A 167 -1.89 -9.06 -14.13
N GLN A 168 -1.34 -8.93 -15.34
CA GLN A 168 0.01 -8.39 -15.60
C GLN A 168 0.29 -7.06 -14.87
N PHE A 169 -0.72 -6.20 -14.74
CA PHE A 169 -0.61 -4.93 -14.01
C PHE A 169 -0.17 -5.11 -12.54
N MET A 170 -0.67 -6.13 -11.83
CA MET A 170 -0.26 -6.41 -10.44
C MET A 170 1.22 -6.81 -10.36
N HIS A 171 1.72 -7.58 -11.34
CA HIS A 171 3.13 -7.94 -11.43
C HIS A 171 4.03 -6.74 -11.77
N ASP A 172 3.54 -5.79 -12.57
CA ASP A 172 4.26 -4.56 -12.87
C ASP A 172 4.28 -3.60 -11.66
N MET A 173 3.20 -3.55 -10.89
CA MET A 173 3.12 -2.79 -9.63
C MET A 173 4.14 -3.29 -8.59
N ASP A 174 4.30 -4.61 -8.42
CA ASP A 174 5.30 -5.20 -7.53
C ASP A 174 6.75 -4.86 -7.94
N ARG A 175 7.00 -4.78 -9.25
CA ARG A 175 8.33 -4.47 -9.81
C ARG A 175 8.65 -2.97 -9.79
N HIS A 176 7.66 -2.10 -9.95
CA HIS A 176 7.82 -0.65 -10.09
C HIS A 176 8.68 -0.02 -8.99
N PHE A 177 8.43 -0.35 -7.73
CA PHE A 177 9.14 0.24 -6.60
C PHE A 177 10.55 -0.33 -6.39
N LEU A 178 10.76 -1.63 -6.66
CA LEU A 178 12.09 -2.24 -6.68
C LEU A 178 12.98 -1.57 -7.75
N LEU A 179 12.42 -1.35 -8.94
CA LEU A 179 13.08 -0.64 -10.03
C LEU A 179 13.38 0.82 -9.68
N GLY A 180 12.41 1.56 -9.15
CA GLY A 180 12.62 2.95 -8.72
C GLY A 180 13.67 3.10 -7.61
N GLY A 181 13.83 2.08 -6.76
CA GLY A 181 14.91 1.99 -5.78
C GLY A 181 16.28 1.72 -6.42
N ILE A 182 16.38 0.75 -7.32
CA ILE A 182 17.62 0.42 -8.05
C ILE A 182 18.09 1.61 -8.91
N GLU A 183 17.17 2.26 -9.62
CA GLU A 183 17.43 3.46 -10.43
C GLU A 183 17.95 4.63 -9.59
N TRP A 184 17.38 4.84 -8.41
CA TRP A 184 17.87 5.83 -7.45
C TRP A 184 19.26 5.48 -6.91
N SER A 185 19.50 4.19 -6.62
CA SER A 185 20.78 3.74 -6.09
C SER A 185 21.92 3.77 -7.12
N PHE A 186 21.63 3.46 -8.39
CA PHE A 186 22.61 3.38 -9.49
C PHE A 186 22.04 3.91 -10.83
N PRO A 187 21.90 5.25 -10.99
CA PRO A 187 21.31 5.81 -12.20
C PRO A 187 22.10 5.47 -13.49
N TRP A 188 23.42 5.40 -13.40
CA TRP A 188 24.28 5.00 -14.54
C TRP A 188 24.09 3.53 -14.93
N LEU A 189 23.89 2.63 -13.96
CA LEU A 189 23.67 1.21 -14.21
C LEU A 189 22.29 0.99 -14.83
N ALA A 190 21.27 1.68 -14.33
CA ALA A 190 19.93 1.61 -14.93
C ALA A 190 19.89 2.18 -16.35
N ALA A 191 20.66 3.23 -16.66
CA ALA A 191 20.82 3.73 -18.01
C ALA A 191 21.56 2.71 -18.92
N LEU A 192 22.63 2.08 -18.43
CA LEU A 192 23.38 1.05 -19.15
C LEU A 192 22.51 -0.20 -19.42
N LEU A 193 21.78 -0.69 -18.42
CA LEU A 193 20.91 -1.86 -18.55
C LEU A 193 19.75 -1.63 -19.54
N ARG A 194 19.27 -0.39 -19.69
CA ARG A 194 18.30 0.00 -20.73
C ARG A 194 18.86 -0.05 -22.16
N MET A 195 20.18 0.05 -22.33
CA MET A 195 20.82 -0.05 -23.66
C MET A 195 21.09 -1.49 -24.11
N LEU A 196 20.97 -2.48 -23.21
CA LEU A 196 21.20 -3.88 -23.56
C LEU A 196 19.97 -4.48 -24.27
N PRO A 197 20.10 -5.05 -25.48
CA PRO A 197 18.98 -5.60 -26.25
C PRO A 197 18.56 -7.00 -25.76
N ILE A 198 18.29 -7.14 -24.45
CA ILE A 198 17.91 -8.39 -23.80
C ILE A 198 16.40 -8.35 -23.51
N PRO A 199 15.56 -9.16 -24.18
CA PRO A 199 14.09 -9.04 -24.07
C PRO A 199 13.53 -9.19 -22.65
N SER A 200 14.09 -10.09 -21.83
CA SER A 200 13.67 -10.29 -20.44
C SER A 200 14.02 -9.10 -19.54
N LEU A 201 15.18 -8.48 -19.76
CA LEU A 201 15.64 -7.28 -19.04
C LEU A 201 14.83 -6.05 -19.46
N ALA A 202 14.57 -5.87 -20.76
CA ALA A 202 13.70 -4.81 -21.27
C ALA A 202 12.27 -4.95 -20.76
N HIS A 203 11.72 -6.17 -20.73
CA HIS A 203 10.42 -6.45 -20.11
C HIS A 203 10.43 -6.10 -18.62
N TYR A 204 11.47 -6.47 -17.87
CA TYR A 204 11.59 -6.15 -16.44
C TYR A 204 11.65 -4.62 -16.21
N LEU A 205 12.59 -3.92 -16.85
CA LEU A 205 12.79 -2.47 -16.70
C LEU A 205 11.59 -1.63 -17.17
N GLY A 206 10.84 -2.10 -18.17
CA GLY A 206 9.65 -1.42 -18.70
C GLY A 206 8.39 -1.48 -17.83
N ALA A 207 8.44 -2.06 -16.62
CA ALA A 207 7.27 -2.13 -15.73
C ALA A 207 6.72 -0.75 -15.35
N ARG A 208 7.58 0.26 -15.20
CA ARG A 208 7.19 1.65 -14.90
C ARG A 208 6.30 2.25 -16.00
N ASP A 209 6.69 2.04 -17.25
CA ASP A 209 5.99 2.57 -18.42
C ASP A 209 4.66 1.84 -18.65
N ARG A 210 4.63 0.52 -18.41
CA ARG A 210 3.38 -0.27 -18.46
C ARG A 210 2.40 0.11 -17.36
N LEU A 211 2.87 0.43 -16.14
CA LEU A 211 2.00 0.90 -15.06
C LEU A 211 1.31 2.22 -15.44
N ALA A 212 2.05 3.15 -16.06
CA ALA A 212 1.51 4.42 -16.57
C ALA A 212 0.56 4.20 -17.76
N GLN A 213 0.90 3.30 -18.70
CA GLN A 213 0.04 2.94 -19.83
C GLN A 213 -1.27 2.29 -19.38
N PHE A 214 -1.25 1.40 -18.39
CA PHE A 214 -2.47 0.77 -17.86
C PHE A 214 -3.44 1.81 -17.31
N GLY A 215 -2.96 2.75 -16.50
CA GLY A 215 -3.80 3.83 -16.00
C GLY A 215 -4.46 4.58 -17.17
N ASN A 216 -3.70 4.92 -18.21
CA ASN A 216 -4.23 5.61 -19.38
C ASN A 216 -5.26 4.75 -20.13
N ILE A 217 -4.98 3.47 -20.37
CA ILE A 217 -5.91 2.53 -21.04
C ILE A 217 -7.21 2.44 -20.25
N ALA A 218 -7.15 2.22 -18.95
CA ALA A 218 -8.33 2.04 -18.12
C ALA A 218 -9.12 3.36 -17.92
N LEU A 219 -8.45 4.52 -17.95
CA LEU A 219 -9.13 5.82 -18.02
C LEU A 219 -9.87 6.03 -19.36
N GLN A 220 -9.26 5.67 -20.50
CA GLN A 220 -9.90 5.79 -21.81
C GLN A 220 -11.08 4.81 -21.97
N ASP A 221 -10.92 3.55 -21.51
CA ASP A 221 -11.99 2.54 -21.48
C ASP A 221 -13.18 3.00 -20.60
N TYR A 222 -12.91 3.59 -19.44
CA TYR A 222 -13.95 4.20 -18.60
C TYR A 222 -14.70 5.33 -19.32
N ILE A 223 -13.97 6.29 -19.92
CA ILE A 223 -14.55 7.41 -20.66
C ILE A 223 -15.38 6.90 -21.86
N GLN A 224 -14.90 5.88 -22.56
CA GLN A 224 -15.58 5.26 -23.70
C GLN A 224 -16.88 4.54 -23.29
N ARG A 225 -16.89 3.83 -22.14
CA ARG A 225 -18.05 3.08 -21.66
C ARG A 225 -19.13 3.94 -21.01
N TYR A 226 -18.74 4.99 -20.28
CA TYR A 226 -19.66 5.72 -19.39
C TYR A 226 -19.79 7.22 -19.68
N GLY A 227 -18.88 7.80 -20.47
CA GLY A 227 -18.77 9.24 -20.70
C GLY A 227 -18.13 9.99 -19.51
N ARG A 228 -17.54 11.17 -19.78
CA ARG A 228 -16.95 12.01 -18.70
C ARG A 228 -17.99 12.55 -17.73
N ASP A 229 -19.16 12.94 -18.25
CA ASP A 229 -20.25 13.55 -17.47
C ASP A 229 -21.20 12.50 -16.85
N THR A 230 -20.68 11.31 -16.58
CA THR A 230 -21.46 10.19 -16.06
C THR A 230 -22.01 10.49 -14.66
N LYS A 231 -23.20 9.98 -14.36
CA LYS A 231 -23.84 10.12 -13.04
C LYS A 231 -23.58 8.92 -12.12
N ARG A 232 -22.60 8.07 -12.46
CA ARG A 232 -22.20 6.92 -11.62
C ARG A 232 -21.67 7.39 -10.26
N LYS A 233 -21.91 6.59 -9.22
CA LYS A 233 -21.49 6.85 -7.83
C LYS A 233 -20.13 6.23 -7.48
N ASP A 234 -19.22 6.16 -8.43
CA ASP A 234 -17.85 5.66 -8.22
C ASP A 234 -16.86 6.80 -7.93
N LEU A 235 -15.63 6.43 -7.56
CA LEU A 235 -14.60 7.39 -7.15
C LEU A 235 -13.95 8.06 -8.37
N LEU A 236 -13.90 7.39 -9.53
CA LEU A 236 -13.42 8.00 -10.76
C LEU A 236 -14.34 9.12 -11.26
N THR A 237 -15.67 8.96 -11.21
CA THR A 237 -16.60 10.07 -11.50
C THR A 237 -16.27 11.30 -10.66
N LYS A 238 -16.00 11.10 -9.36
CA LYS A 238 -15.73 12.18 -8.38
C LYS A 238 -14.33 12.79 -8.54
N ILE A 239 -13.45 12.14 -9.29
CA ILE A 239 -12.10 12.61 -9.67
C ILE A 239 -12.15 13.36 -11.02
N LEU A 240 -12.99 12.90 -11.95
CA LEU A 240 -13.18 13.50 -13.28
C LEU A 240 -14.02 14.78 -13.25
N VAL A 241 -15.07 14.83 -12.42
CA VAL A 241 -15.99 15.96 -12.30
C VAL A 241 -15.67 16.75 -11.02
N PRO A 242 -14.86 17.82 -11.10
CA PRO A 242 -14.56 18.65 -9.92
C PRO A 242 -15.84 19.35 -9.43
N GLN A 243 -16.02 19.41 -8.11
CA GLN A 243 -17.08 20.22 -7.50
C GLN A 243 -16.54 21.58 -7.06
N GLY A 244 -17.33 22.64 -7.27
CA GLY A 244 -16.97 24.02 -6.91
C GLY A 244 -16.12 24.71 -7.98
N GLN A 245 -15.20 25.59 -7.55
CA GLN A 245 -14.34 26.40 -8.43
C GLN A 245 -13.00 25.71 -8.77
N ALA A 246 -12.86 24.42 -8.47
CA ALA A 246 -11.65 23.67 -8.71
C ALA A 246 -11.47 23.35 -10.21
N ALA A 247 -10.27 23.59 -10.75
CA ALA A 247 -9.93 23.15 -12.10
C ALA A 247 -9.90 21.61 -12.17
N ALA A 248 -10.43 21.05 -13.26
CA ALA A 248 -10.34 19.62 -13.53
C ALA A 248 -8.88 19.19 -13.70
N MET A 249 -8.53 18.00 -13.19
CA MET A 249 -7.23 17.41 -13.47
C MET A 249 -7.15 17.02 -14.94
N THR A 250 -5.97 17.16 -15.53
CA THR A 250 -5.73 16.64 -16.88
C THR A 250 -5.84 15.12 -16.90
N ASP A 251 -6.20 14.52 -18.04
CA ASP A 251 -6.24 13.06 -18.22
C ASP A 251 -4.94 12.38 -17.74
N ARG A 252 -3.80 13.02 -18.00
CA ARG A 252 -2.48 12.54 -17.62
C ARG A 252 -2.23 12.57 -16.10
N GLU A 253 -2.78 13.54 -15.39
CA GLU A 253 -2.76 13.55 -13.93
C GLU A 253 -3.74 12.52 -13.37
N THR A 254 -4.95 12.45 -13.93
CA THR A 254 -6.01 11.53 -13.51
C THR A 254 -5.54 10.08 -13.57
N PHE A 255 -4.96 9.61 -14.68
CA PHE A 255 -4.52 8.23 -14.77
C PHE A 255 -3.33 7.89 -13.86
N MET A 256 -2.41 8.85 -13.70
CA MET A 256 -1.29 8.70 -12.77
C MET A 256 -1.79 8.62 -11.32
N GLU A 257 -2.80 9.39 -10.96
CA GLU A 257 -3.38 9.40 -9.63
C GLU A 257 -4.11 8.09 -9.31
N ILE A 258 -4.90 7.55 -10.24
CA ILE A 258 -5.54 6.23 -10.09
C ILE A 258 -4.50 5.14 -9.75
N GLY A 259 -3.41 5.05 -10.53
CA GLY A 259 -2.34 4.07 -10.29
C GLY A 259 -1.68 4.18 -8.92
N ASN A 260 -1.56 5.41 -8.36
CA ASN A 260 -1.03 5.62 -7.01
C ASN A 260 -2.05 5.26 -5.91
N LEU A 261 -3.34 5.48 -6.14
CA LEU A 261 -4.41 5.22 -5.16
C LEU A 261 -4.64 3.71 -4.94
N VAL A 262 -4.44 2.88 -5.97
CA VAL A 262 -4.47 1.40 -5.89
C VAL A 262 -3.49 0.85 -4.84
N PHE A 263 -2.38 1.54 -4.64
CA PHE A 263 -1.19 0.96 -4.02
C PHE A 263 -1.06 1.25 -2.50
N ALA A 264 -1.74 2.26 -1.97
CA ALA A 264 -1.47 2.84 -0.64
C ALA A 264 -2.11 2.11 0.58
N GLY A 265 -2.25 0.78 0.53
CA GLY A 265 -3.25 0.04 1.33
C GLY A 265 -2.89 -0.62 2.68
N THR A 266 -1.64 -0.69 3.16
CA THR A 266 -1.24 -1.77 4.13
C THR A 266 -0.37 -1.42 5.39
N ALA A 267 -0.93 -1.70 6.61
CA ALA A 267 -0.29 -2.12 7.91
C ALA A 267 0.54 -1.12 8.81
N VAL A 268 1.02 -1.38 10.08
CA VAL A 268 0.49 -1.92 11.40
C VAL A 268 1.42 -1.46 12.60
N PHE A 269 1.10 -1.72 13.90
CA PHE A 269 1.78 -1.20 15.14
C PHE A 269 2.12 -2.25 16.25
N ALA A 270 2.72 -1.78 17.37
CA ALA A 270 3.40 -2.55 18.44
C ALA A 270 2.59 -2.85 19.73
N ASP A 271 2.90 -3.83 20.62
CA ASP A 271 3.88 -4.95 20.60
C ASP A 271 4.00 -5.53 19.20
N PRO A 272 5.17 -5.39 18.55
CA PRO A 272 5.32 -5.71 17.13
C PRO A 272 5.64 -7.20 16.92
N THR A 273 5.90 -7.93 17.99
CA THR A 273 6.32 -9.35 17.98
C THR A 273 5.21 -10.31 18.35
N SER A 274 4.20 -9.86 19.11
CA SER A 274 3.05 -10.67 19.52
C SER A 274 1.72 -10.02 19.11
N PHE A 275 0.85 -10.80 18.47
CA PHE A 275 -0.51 -10.39 18.17
C PHE A 275 -1.34 -10.32 19.47
N PHE A 276 -1.38 -9.13 20.07
CA PHE A 276 -2.12 -8.85 21.30
C PHE A 276 -3.16 -7.73 21.03
N PRO A 277 -4.38 -8.08 20.56
CA PRO A 277 -5.42 -7.10 20.21
C PRO A 277 -5.97 -6.39 21.45
N ASP A 278 -5.95 -7.03 22.62
CA ASP A 278 -6.52 -6.51 23.88
C ASP A 278 -5.90 -5.18 24.33
N ARG A 279 -4.68 -4.85 23.88
CA ARG A 279 -4.06 -3.52 24.02
C ARG A 279 -4.93 -2.35 23.51
N TRP A 280 -5.91 -2.62 22.67
CA TRP A 280 -6.87 -1.64 22.15
C TRP A 280 -8.31 -1.84 22.67
N LEU A 281 -8.54 -2.87 23.48
CA LEU A 281 -9.88 -3.28 23.97
C LEU A 281 -9.99 -3.25 25.50
N VAL A 282 -8.88 -3.42 26.22
CA VAL A 282 -8.80 -3.51 27.68
C VAL A 282 -8.04 -2.31 28.22
N GLY A 283 -8.77 -1.38 28.82
CA GLY A 283 -8.25 -0.10 29.30
C GLY A 283 -8.12 0.96 28.20
N GLU A 284 -7.97 2.23 28.60
CA GLU A 284 -7.78 3.34 27.67
C GLU A 284 -6.32 3.38 27.17
N PRO A 285 -6.06 3.31 25.84
CA PRO A 285 -4.71 3.41 25.32
C PRO A 285 -4.09 4.78 25.65
N THR A 286 -2.84 4.77 26.08
CA THR A 286 -2.11 5.98 26.48
C THR A 286 -2.01 6.99 25.32
N ALA A 287 -1.87 8.28 25.66
CA ALA A 287 -1.65 9.33 24.66
C ALA A 287 -0.43 9.04 23.75
N GLY A 288 0.59 8.36 24.28
CA GLY A 288 1.75 7.91 23.52
C GLY A 288 1.39 6.82 22.50
N GLN A 289 0.70 5.75 22.92
CA GLN A 289 0.22 4.68 22.02
C GLN A 289 -0.71 5.23 20.92
N LYS A 290 -1.66 6.10 21.28
CA LYS A 290 -2.54 6.80 20.33
C LYS A 290 -1.78 7.71 19.38
N THR A 291 -0.68 8.33 19.82
CA THR A 291 0.15 9.21 18.98
C THR A 291 0.99 8.43 18.00
N MET A 292 1.52 7.27 18.40
CA MET A 292 2.35 6.45 17.53
C MET A 292 1.58 5.82 16.36
N PHE A 293 0.26 5.64 16.43
CA PHE A 293 -0.60 4.96 15.44
C PHE A 293 -1.48 5.94 14.63
N MET A 294 -1.36 6.27 13.34
CA MET A 294 -0.32 6.16 12.28
C MET A 294 -0.14 4.97 11.30
N PRO A 295 -0.97 3.90 11.20
CA PRO A 295 -0.83 2.93 10.09
C PRO A 295 -1.23 3.53 8.73
N PHE A 296 -1.97 4.64 8.78
CA PHE A 296 -2.33 5.48 7.65
C PHE A 296 -1.54 6.80 7.67
N SER A 297 -0.36 6.83 8.30
CA SER A 297 0.42 8.05 8.59
C SER A 297 -0.40 9.10 9.39
N LYS A 298 0.07 10.35 9.45
CA LYS A 298 -0.55 11.45 10.21
C LYS A 298 -0.35 12.81 9.52
N GLY A 299 -1.18 13.78 9.90
CA GLY A 299 -1.08 15.17 9.42
C GLY A 299 -1.55 15.38 7.99
N THR A 300 -1.03 16.43 7.36
CA THR A 300 -1.43 16.87 6.00
C THR A 300 -1.08 15.87 4.89
N ARG A 301 -0.20 14.91 5.17
CA ARG A 301 0.20 13.81 4.28
C ARG A 301 -0.30 12.43 4.74
N ALA A 302 -1.28 12.36 5.65
CA ALA A 302 -1.94 11.10 6.00
C ALA A 302 -2.61 10.45 4.78
N CYS A 303 -2.66 9.11 4.75
CA CYS A 303 -3.23 8.34 3.64
C CYS A 303 -4.66 8.79 3.34
N LEU A 304 -4.90 9.10 2.06
CA LEU A 304 -6.18 9.62 1.58
C LEU A 304 -7.25 8.53 1.56
N GLY A 305 -6.85 7.30 1.17
CA GLY A 305 -7.71 6.11 1.10
C GLY A 305 -8.12 5.50 2.44
N LYS A 306 -7.70 6.06 3.58
CA LYS A 306 -8.00 5.50 4.91
C LYS A 306 -9.50 5.14 5.11
N PRO A 307 -10.48 5.99 4.77
CA PRO A 307 -11.89 5.65 5.02
C PRO A 307 -12.35 4.44 4.19
N LEU A 308 -11.90 4.34 2.93
CA LEU A 308 -12.19 3.22 2.03
C LEU A 308 -11.56 1.92 2.53
N ALA A 309 -10.24 1.93 2.80
CA ALA A 309 -9.53 0.76 3.31
C ALA A 309 -10.12 0.24 4.63
N MET A 310 -10.56 1.14 5.53
CA MET A 310 -11.24 0.76 6.76
C MET A 310 -12.65 0.19 6.54
N LEU A 311 -13.33 0.53 5.45
CA LEU A 311 -14.63 -0.07 5.07
C LEU A 311 -14.42 -1.47 4.49
N GLU A 312 -13.49 -1.62 3.53
CA GLU A 312 -13.11 -2.93 2.96
C GLU A 312 -12.70 -3.93 4.05
N LEU A 313 -11.75 -3.56 4.92
CA LEU A 313 -11.27 -4.41 6.02
C LEU A 313 -12.42 -4.86 6.94
N LYS A 314 -13.35 -3.96 7.28
CA LYS A 314 -14.50 -4.31 8.12
C LYS A 314 -15.45 -5.29 7.43
N LEU A 315 -15.77 -5.05 6.16
CA LEU A 315 -16.69 -5.90 5.40
C LEU A 315 -16.10 -7.29 5.17
N VAL A 316 -14.83 -7.39 4.76
CA VAL A 316 -14.15 -8.69 4.55
C VAL A 316 -14.02 -9.46 5.87
N VAL A 317 -13.55 -8.83 6.95
CA VAL A 317 -13.41 -9.50 8.25
C VAL A 317 -14.76 -9.97 8.78
N LEU A 318 -15.80 -9.12 8.74
CA LEU A 318 -17.15 -9.51 9.14
C LEU A 318 -17.67 -10.69 8.31
N ALA A 319 -17.52 -10.60 6.98
CA ALA A 319 -18.06 -11.59 6.05
C ALA A 319 -17.43 -12.98 6.20
N LEU A 320 -16.11 -13.04 6.45
CA LEU A 320 -15.37 -14.28 6.68
C LEU A 320 -15.63 -14.84 8.09
N MET A 321 -15.48 -14.03 9.14
CA MET A 321 -15.65 -14.48 10.53
C MET A 321 -17.09 -14.90 10.85
N SER A 322 -18.10 -14.39 10.13
CA SER A 322 -19.49 -14.82 10.31
C SER A 322 -19.86 -16.11 9.57
N ARG A 323 -18.96 -16.67 8.75
CA ARG A 323 -19.25 -17.83 7.86
C ARG A 323 -18.25 -18.97 7.98
N TYR A 324 -17.01 -18.69 8.35
CA TYR A 324 -15.93 -19.67 8.33
C TYR A 324 -15.18 -19.73 9.67
N LYS A 325 -14.90 -20.96 10.09
CA LYS A 325 -13.82 -21.29 11.03
C LYS A 325 -12.52 -21.37 10.24
N VAL A 326 -11.51 -20.65 10.69
CA VAL A 326 -10.20 -20.59 10.01
C VAL A 326 -9.19 -21.46 10.74
N LYS A 327 -8.41 -22.25 10.00
CA LYS A 327 -7.33 -23.09 10.51
C LYS A 327 -6.00 -22.76 9.81
N LEU A 328 -4.90 -23.00 10.52
CA LEU A 328 -3.55 -22.93 9.97
C LEU A 328 -3.15 -24.31 9.41
N PRO A 329 -2.73 -24.43 8.14
CA PRO A 329 -2.13 -25.65 7.63
C PRO A 329 -0.67 -25.79 8.13
N PRO A 330 -0.09 -27.01 8.16
CA PRO A 330 1.25 -27.24 8.74
C PRO A 330 2.39 -26.40 8.12
N GLN A 331 2.28 -26.02 6.85
CA GLN A 331 3.26 -25.18 6.15
C GLN A 331 3.21 -23.68 6.50
N THR A 332 2.13 -23.21 7.15
CA THR A 332 2.02 -21.83 7.63
C THR A 332 2.68 -21.71 9.00
N THR A 333 4.00 -21.57 8.96
CA THR A 333 4.90 -21.52 10.12
C THR A 333 5.30 -20.07 10.46
N LYS A 334 5.90 -19.88 11.64
CA LYS A 334 6.49 -18.58 12.01
C LYS A 334 7.60 -18.12 11.05
N ASP A 335 8.32 -19.04 10.41
CA ASP A 335 9.37 -18.68 9.45
C ASP A 335 8.78 -18.30 8.08
N SER A 336 7.78 -19.03 7.57
CA SER A 336 7.11 -18.66 6.31
C SER A 336 6.37 -17.32 6.43
N MET A 337 5.83 -17.01 7.63
CA MET A 337 5.26 -15.70 7.97
C MET A 337 6.30 -14.66 8.45
N GLY A 338 7.60 -14.94 8.34
CA GLY A 338 8.65 -13.96 8.66
C GLY A 338 8.56 -12.72 7.75
N LEU A 339 9.05 -11.57 8.22
CA LEU A 339 8.93 -10.32 7.45
C LEU A 339 9.97 -10.21 6.33
N ARG A 340 9.53 -9.85 5.13
CA ARG A 340 10.37 -9.32 4.05
C ARG A 340 9.85 -7.95 3.63
N ASP A 341 10.74 -6.98 3.40
CA ASP A 341 10.36 -5.60 3.02
C ASP A 341 10.99 -5.13 1.71
N HIS A 342 10.37 -5.53 0.61
CA HIS A 342 10.67 -5.04 -0.74
C HIS A 342 9.71 -3.90 -1.08
N PHE A 343 9.97 -2.74 -0.46
CA PHE A 343 9.06 -1.59 -0.34
C PHE A 343 7.83 -1.84 0.55
N LEU A 344 7.00 -2.84 0.24
CA LEU A 344 5.92 -3.30 1.13
C LEU A 344 6.41 -4.43 2.03
N VAL A 345 5.86 -4.52 3.24
CA VAL A 345 6.11 -5.64 4.17
C VAL A 345 5.20 -6.81 3.81
N LEU A 346 5.80 -7.94 3.46
CA LEU A 346 5.13 -9.18 3.02
C LEU A 346 5.68 -10.41 3.78
N PRO A 347 4.95 -11.54 3.81
CA PRO A 347 5.46 -12.81 4.31
C PRO A 347 6.68 -13.31 3.52
N LYS A 348 7.63 -13.94 4.21
CA LYS A 348 8.87 -14.50 3.65
C LYS A 348 8.62 -15.57 2.59
N SER A 349 7.53 -16.31 2.68
CA SER A 349 7.06 -17.26 1.67
C SER A 349 6.49 -16.62 0.40
N GLY A 350 6.17 -15.32 0.44
CA GLY A 350 5.38 -14.65 -0.61
C GLY A 350 3.91 -15.07 -0.65
N LYS A 351 3.41 -15.78 0.37
CA LYS A 351 2.05 -16.33 0.47
C LYS A 351 1.50 -16.22 1.90
N CYS A 352 0.18 -16.31 2.07
CA CYS A 352 -0.45 -16.54 3.37
C CYS A 352 -1.46 -17.69 3.25
N GLU A 353 -1.06 -18.90 3.61
CA GLU A 353 -1.85 -20.11 3.39
C GLU A 353 -2.74 -20.44 4.60
N LEU A 354 -4.05 -20.58 4.40
CA LEU A 354 -5.06 -20.83 5.43
C LEU A 354 -6.11 -21.84 4.93
N ILE A 355 -6.80 -22.52 5.85
CA ILE A 355 -7.93 -23.42 5.55
C ILE A 355 -9.21 -22.80 6.10
N PHE A 356 -10.27 -22.80 5.28
CA PHE A 356 -11.60 -22.28 5.65
C PHE A 356 -12.63 -23.40 5.71
N GLU A 357 -13.24 -23.58 6.88
CA GLU A 357 -14.30 -24.56 7.14
C GLU A 357 -15.62 -23.82 7.40
N PRO A 358 -16.72 -24.13 6.70
CA PRO A 358 -18.02 -23.50 6.96
C PRO A 358 -18.47 -23.67 8.41
N LEU A 359 -19.11 -22.64 8.98
CA LEU A 359 -19.79 -22.75 10.26
C LEU A 359 -21.10 -23.53 10.10
N GLU A 360 -21.39 -24.42 11.05
CA GLU A 360 -22.49 -25.40 10.99
C GLU A 360 -23.89 -24.80 10.70
N ARG A 361 -24.09 -23.51 11.01
CA ARG A 361 -25.33 -22.76 10.74
C ARG A 361 -25.70 -22.67 9.25
N ASP A 362 -24.72 -22.69 8.35
CA ASP A 362 -24.95 -22.64 6.90
C ASP A 362 -25.24 -24.02 6.28
N VAL A 363 -25.08 -25.11 7.03
CA VAL A 363 -25.44 -26.48 6.60
C VAL A 363 -26.91 -26.77 6.91
N ALA A 364 -27.38 -26.34 8.09
CA ALA A 364 -28.75 -26.59 8.55
C ALA A 364 -29.84 -25.78 7.81
N SER A 365 -29.47 -24.72 7.08
CA SER A 365 -30.42 -23.90 6.29
C SER A 365 -30.69 -24.44 4.88
N LYS A 366 -30.12 -25.61 4.54
CA LYS A 366 -30.27 -26.29 3.24
C LYS A 366 -30.74 -27.75 3.37
N ALA A 367 -31.25 -28.14 4.54
CA ALA A 367 -31.81 -29.46 4.82
C ALA A 367 -33.35 -29.38 4.90
#